data_AF-A0A6A6R8N0-F1
#
_entry.id   AF-A0A6A6R8N0-F1
#
_cell.length_a   1.000
_cell.length_b   1.000
_cell.length_c   1.000
_cell.angle_alpha   90.00
_cell.angle_beta   90.00
_cell.angle_gamma   90.00
#
_symmetry.space_group_name_H-M   'P 1'
#
loop_
_entity.id
_entity.type
_entity.pdbx_description
1 polymer ?
#
loop_
_entity_poly.entity_id
_entity_poly.type
_entity_poly.pdbx_seq_one_letter_code
_entity_poly.pdbx_strand_id
1 'polypeptide(L)'
;MPASTSRTPSPAPAPPTADSPGPKATRLISIFTQSVDATLAKCSYKSFAACFPTAAKYVPESLDALWRNFTGQLGSVWKAEFEAILKEREVVKSLNGLDDAVGEARKRMEREGGEGEVPVPPHTLPPSTLHLAHLMPFLEEHTAILDTQLAETQTKNRELADEVIGQRKEIESLLRGLESVIRDLETSAQLMGAEEVQGLGAEVREIEGGMKK
;
A
#
# COMPACT_ATOMS: atom_id res chain seq x y z
N MET A 1 -19.26 40.14 10.35
CA MET A 1 -19.12 38.71 10.03
C MET A 1 -18.16 38.57 8.86
N PRO A 2 -16.85 38.36 9.06
CA PRO A 2 -15.94 38.13 7.94
C PRO A 2 -15.92 36.64 7.57
N ALA A 3 -16.14 36.35 6.28
CA ALA A 3 -16.08 35.02 5.70
C ALA A 3 -14.61 34.58 5.55
N SER A 4 -14.25 33.43 6.13
CA SER A 4 -12.94 32.80 5.92
C SER A 4 -12.92 32.11 4.56
N THR A 5 -12.08 32.60 3.65
CA THR A 5 -11.73 31.92 2.40
C THR A 5 -10.80 30.75 2.69
N SER A 6 -11.32 29.53 2.60
CA SER A 6 -10.55 28.29 2.61
C SER A 6 -9.67 28.21 1.37
N ARG A 7 -8.36 28.40 1.54
CA ARG A 7 -7.37 28.11 0.50
C ARG A 7 -7.09 26.62 0.50
N THR A 8 -7.61 25.92 -0.50
CA THR A 8 -7.30 24.52 -0.80
C THR A 8 -5.79 24.39 -1.06
N PRO A 9 -5.07 23.46 -0.39
CA PRO A 9 -3.65 23.26 -0.66
C PRO A 9 -3.45 22.61 -2.03
N SER A 10 -2.45 23.08 -2.79
CA SER A 10 -2.05 22.51 -4.08
C SER A 10 -1.82 21.00 -3.99
N PRO A 11 -2.17 20.23 -5.04
CA PRO A 11 -1.87 18.80 -5.09
C PRO A 11 -0.35 18.59 -5.08
N ALA A 12 0.09 17.57 -4.33
CA ALA A 12 1.48 17.15 -4.28
C ALA A 12 2.00 16.83 -5.71
N PRO A 13 3.26 17.16 -6.03
CA PRO A 13 3.83 16.89 -7.34
C PRO A 13 3.74 15.39 -7.65
N ALA A 14 3.32 15.08 -8.87
CA ALA A 14 3.21 13.70 -9.34
C ALA A 14 4.56 12.97 -9.15
N PRO A 15 4.54 11.69 -8.72
CA PRO A 15 5.75 10.92 -8.55
C PRO A 15 6.57 10.95 -9.86
N PRO A 16 7.91 11.07 -9.79
CA PRO A 16 8.75 11.12 -10.98
C PRO A 16 8.49 9.86 -11.81
N THR A 17 7.97 10.06 -13.02
CA THR A 17 7.83 9.01 -14.03
C THR A 17 9.19 8.33 -14.22
N ALA A 18 9.21 6.99 -14.17
CA ALA A 18 10.40 6.16 -14.25
C ALA A 18 11.34 6.46 -15.43
N ASP A 19 10.83 7.16 -16.45
CA ASP A 19 11.51 7.53 -17.69
C ASP A 19 12.30 8.85 -17.61
N SER A 20 12.09 9.67 -16.57
CA SER A 20 12.85 10.91 -16.42
C SER A 20 14.28 10.63 -15.92
N PRO A 21 15.34 11.22 -16.53
CA PRO A 21 16.71 10.95 -16.10
C PRO A 21 16.98 11.39 -14.65
N GLY A 22 17.25 10.44 -13.77
CA GLY A 22 17.75 10.70 -12.42
C GLY A 22 19.20 11.24 -12.40
N PRO A 23 19.78 11.45 -11.20
CA PRO A 23 21.10 12.06 -11.06
C PRO A 23 22.21 11.21 -11.70
N LYS A 24 22.18 9.88 -11.53
CA LYS A 24 23.16 9.00 -12.19
C LYS A 24 22.97 8.93 -13.70
N ALA A 25 21.72 8.81 -14.16
CA ALA A 25 21.41 8.80 -15.59
C ALA A 25 21.84 10.08 -16.29
N THR A 26 21.56 11.24 -15.69
CA THR A 26 22.00 12.56 -16.19
C THR A 26 23.52 12.65 -16.27
N ARG A 27 24.22 12.13 -15.25
CA ARG A 27 25.70 12.11 -15.24
C ARG A 27 26.28 11.19 -16.31
N LEU A 28 25.66 10.05 -16.58
CA LEU A 28 26.08 9.16 -17.67
C LEU A 28 25.96 9.87 -19.03
N ILE A 29 24.80 10.48 -19.29
CA ILE A 29 24.53 11.21 -20.53
C ILE A 29 25.49 12.39 -20.71
N SER A 30 25.77 13.13 -19.64
CA SER A 30 26.68 14.28 -19.71
C SER A 30 28.13 13.86 -19.97
N ILE A 31 28.62 12.80 -19.30
CA ILE A 31 29.97 12.26 -19.55
C ILE A 31 30.11 11.77 -20.98
N PHE A 32 29.12 11.05 -21.51
CA PHE A 32 29.14 10.59 -22.89
C PHE A 32 29.21 11.77 -23.86
N THR A 33 28.33 12.77 -23.69
CA THR A 33 28.30 13.96 -24.54
C THR A 33 29.63 14.71 -24.51
N GLN A 34 30.19 14.93 -23.31
CA GLN A 34 31.49 15.58 -23.14
C GLN A 34 32.63 14.78 -23.79
N SER A 35 32.58 13.45 -23.70
CA SER A 35 33.60 12.57 -24.29
C SER A 35 33.54 12.59 -25.81
N VAL A 36 32.34 12.61 -26.39
CA VAL A 36 32.14 12.78 -27.85
C VAL A 36 32.69 14.13 -28.30
N ASP A 37 32.31 15.22 -27.64
CA ASP A 37 32.74 16.56 -28.02
C ASP A 37 34.26 16.72 -27.87
N ALA A 38 34.86 16.17 -26.80
CA ALA A 38 36.31 16.17 -26.60
C ALA A 38 37.05 15.34 -27.66
N THR A 39 36.49 14.19 -28.08
CA THR A 39 37.07 13.34 -29.12
C THR A 39 37.03 14.03 -30.47
N LEU A 40 35.90 14.64 -30.83
CA LEU A 40 35.76 15.39 -32.08
C LEU A 40 36.66 16.64 -32.09
N ALA A 41 36.84 17.31 -30.95
CA ALA A 41 37.75 18.44 -30.83
C ALA A 41 39.23 18.08 -31.10
N LYS A 42 39.64 16.82 -30.85
CA LYS A 42 40.99 16.34 -31.22
C LYS A 42 41.15 16.18 -32.73
N CYS A 43 40.07 15.92 -33.45
CA CYS A 43 40.06 15.91 -34.92
C CYS A 43 40.03 17.34 -35.46
N SER A 44 41.07 18.13 -35.18
CA SER A 44 41.17 19.51 -35.67
C SER A 44 41.34 19.55 -37.19
N TYR A 45 40.83 20.59 -37.84
CA TYR A 45 41.03 20.80 -39.27
C TYR A 45 42.52 20.79 -39.66
N LYS A 46 43.39 21.35 -38.82
CA LYS A 46 44.85 21.34 -39.04
C LYS A 46 45.41 19.92 -39.11
N SER A 47 45.03 19.06 -38.15
CA SER A 47 45.46 17.65 -38.13
C SER A 47 44.91 16.89 -39.32
N PHE A 48 43.65 17.16 -39.70
CA PHE A 48 42.99 16.54 -40.85
C PHE A 48 43.63 16.95 -42.18
N ALA A 49 43.84 18.24 -42.41
CA ALA A 49 44.44 18.77 -43.63
C ALA A 49 45.90 18.33 -43.81
N ALA A 50 46.64 18.11 -42.72
CA ALA A 50 48.00 17.58 -42.77
C ALA A 50 48.07 16.17 -43.40
N CYS A 51 47.01 15.37 -43.28
CA CYS A 51 46.90 14.06 -43.92
C CYS A 51 46.55 14.14 -45.42
N PHE A 52 46.07 15.29 -45.90
CA PHE A 52 45.65 15.51 -47.29
C PHE A 52 46.31 16.76 -47.90
N PRO A 53 47.65 16.80 -48.00
CA PRO A 53 48.40 18.01 -48.37
C PRO A 53 48.06 18.53 -49.79
N THR A 54 47.78 17.64 -50.74
CA THR A 54 47.39 18.02 -52.11
C THR A 54 46.02 18.70 -52.11
N ALA A 55 45.02 18.10 -51.48
CA ALA A 55 43.67 18.68 -51.41
C ALA A 55 43.66 20.00 -50.61
N ALA A 56 44.44 20.08 -49.53
CA ALA A 56 44.58 21.29 -48.73
C ALA A 56 45.18 22.47 -49.53
N LYS A 57 46.02 22.19 -50.53
CA LYS A 57 46.65 23.22 -51.38
C LYS A 57 45.74 23.69 -52.52
N TYR A 58 45.05 22.77 -53.18
CA TYR A 58 44.31 23.08 -54.41
C TYR A 58 42.82 23.30 -54.19
N VAL A 59 42.22 22.71 -53.14
CA VAL A 59 40.79 22.79 -52.85
C VAL A 59 40.52 22.88 -51.33
N PRO A 60 41.01 23.93 -50.64
CA PRO A 60 40.87 24.05 -49.19
C PRO A 60 39.41 24.20 -48.74
N GLU A 61 38.56 24.87 -49.53
CA GLU A 61 37.15 25.10 -49.17
C GLU A 61 36.35 23.79 -49.15
N SER A 62 36.50 22.94 -50.17
CA SER A 62 35.81 21.64 -50.19
C SER A 62 36.33 20.70 -49.11
N LEU A 63 37.61 20.79 -48.75
CA LEU A 63 38.20 20.00 -47.67
C LEU A 63 37.68 20.43 -46.29
N ASP A 64 37.54 21.74 -46.03
CA ASP A 64 36.94 22.25 -44.79
C ASP A 64 35.45 21.85 -44.69
N ALA A 65 34.71 21.97 -45.79
CA ALA A 65 33.31 21.54 -45.84
C ALA A 65 33.17 20.03 -45.55
N LEU A 66 34.03 19.19 -46.11
CA LEU A 66 34.05 17.75 -45.85
C LEU A 66 34.39 17.45 -44.39
N TRP A 67 35.38 18.12 -43.82
CA TRP A 67 35.76 17.94 -42.41
C TRP A 67 34.61 18.33 -41.47
N ARG A 68 33.94 19.47 -41.70
CA ARG A 68 32.79 19.91 -40.92
C ARG A 68 31.62 18.95 -41.02
N ASN A 69 31.32 18.48 -42.24
CA ASN A 69 30.25 17.53 -42.47
C ASN A 69 30.56 16.20 -41.78
N PHE A 70 31.78 15.68 -41.93
CA PHE A 70 32.21 14.43 -41.30
C PHE A 70 32.14 14.51 -39.78
N THR A 71 32.74 15.53 -39.16
CA THR A 71 32.72 15.68 -37.69
C THR A 71 31.31 15.93 -37.15
N GLY A 72 30.49 16.69 -37.87
CA GLY A 72 29.09 16.94 -37.52
C GLY A 72 28.22 15.68 -37.62
N GLN A 73 28.30 14.95 -38.74
CA GLN A 73 27.56 13.69 -38.93
C GLN A 73 28.00 12.65 -37.92
N LEU A 74 29.30 12.48 -37.71
CA LEU A 74 29.82 11.51 -36.75
C LEU A 74 29.32 11.79 -35.33
N GLY A 75 29.36 13.06 -34.90
CA GLY A 75 28.82 13.47 -33.60
C GLY A 75 27.32 13.25 -33.48
N SER A 76 26.55 13.52 -34.54
CA SER A 76 25.10 13.28 -34.58
C SER A 76 24.77 11.79 -34.50
N VAL A 77 25.46 10.95 -35.28
CA VAL A 77 25.24 9.50 -35.30
C VAL A 77 25.59 8.89 -33.95
N TRP A 78 26.73 9.24 -33.36
CA TRP A 78 27.11 8.72 -32.03
C TRP A 78 26.11 9.09 -30.95
N LYS A 79 25.58 10.31 -30.95
CA LYS A 79 24.56 10.76 -29.98
C LYS A 79 23.23 10.02 -30.20
N ALA A 80 22.81 9.83 -31.45
CA ALA A 80 21.58 9.11 -31.79
C ALA A 80 21.66 7.61 -31.44
N GLU A 81 22.76 6.94 -31.78
CA GLU A 81 22.99 5.54 -31.43
C GLU A 81 23.03 5.33 -29.91
N PHE A 82 23.65 6.26 -29.19
CA PHE A 82 23.66 6.20 -27.73
C PHE A 82 22.26 6.34 -27.13
N GLU A 83 21.44 7.25 -27.65
CA GLU A 83 20.04 7.40 -27.24
C GLU A 83 19.22 6.13 -27.55
N ALA A 84 19.45 5.50 -28.71
CA ALA A 84 18.82 4.23 -29.07
C ALA A 84 19.19 3.12 -28.07
N ILE A 85 20.48 3.00 -27.72
CA ILE A 85 20.96 2.01 -26.72
C ILE A 85 20.35 2.28 -25.33
N LEU A 86 20.30 3.55 -24.90
CA LEU A 86 19.69 3.92 -23.62
C LEU A 86 18.22 3.48 -23.54
N LYS A 87 17.48 3.63 -24.64
CA LYS A 87 16.08 3.21 -24.74
C LYS A 87 15.92 1.69 -24.81
N GLU A 88 16.70 1.02 -25.66
CA GLU A 88 16.62 -0.44 -25.85
C GLU A 88 16.94 -1.22 -24.58
N ARG A 89 17.88 -0.72 -23.77
CA ARG A 89 18.32 -1.37 -22.52
C ARG A 89 17.60 -0.85 -21.27
N GLU A 90 16.64 0.06 -21.43
CA GLU A 90 15.96 0.75 -20.31
C GLU A 90 16.95 1.30 -19.24
N VAL A 91 18.05 1.89 -19.70
CA VAL A 91 19.16 2.28 -18.80
C VAL A 91 18.74 3.34 -17.80
N VAL A 92 17.89 4.29 -18.22
CA VAL A 92 17.39 5.35 -17.34
C VAL A 92 16.61 4.76 -16.17
N LYS A 93 15.68 3.85 -16.46
CA LYS A 93 14.85 3.17 -15.46
C LYS A 93 15.70 2.33 -14.49
N SER A 94 16.68 1.58 -14.99
CA SER A 94 17.57 0.79 -14.14
C SER A 94 18.49 1.64 -13.26
N LEU A 95 19.02 2.76 -13.77
CA LEU A 95 19.81 3.70 -12.98
C LEU A 95 18.96 4.43 -11.94
N ASN A 96 17.73 4.78 -12.27
CA ASN A 96 16.78 5.37 -11.32
C ASN A 96 16.44 4.37 -10.20
N GLY A 97 16.16 3.10 -10.53
CA GLY A 97 15.94 2.06 -9.53
C GLY A 97 17.16 1.81 -8.63
N LEU A 98 18.38 1.98 -9.17
CA LEU A 98 19.60 1.95 -8.37
C LEU A 98 19.71 3.16 -7.43
N ASP A 99 19.37 4.36 -7.89
CA ASP A 99 19.33 5.57 -7.06
C ASP A 99 18.34 5.42 -5.90
N ASP A 100 17.16 4.84 -6.16
CA ASP A 100 16.14 4.55 -5.15
C ASP A 100 16.66 3.55 -4.11
N ALA A 101 17.22 2.41 -4.56
CA ALA A 101 17.77 1.39 -3.66
C ALA A 101 18.92 1.92 -2.78
N VAL A 102 19.80 2.77 -3.34
CA VAL A 102 20.86 3.44 -2.58
C VAL A 102 20.28 4.45 -1.60
N GLY A 103 19.24 5.19 -1.99
CA GLY A 103 18.52 6.11 -1.12
C GLY A 103 17.88 5.40 0.09
N GLU A 104 17.23 4.27 -0.14
CA GLU A 104 16.66 3.43 0.92
C GLU A 104 17.73 2.82 1.84
N ALA A 105 18.85 2.35 1.27
CA ALA A 105 19.97 1.84 2.06
C ALA A 105 20.55 2.92 2.98
N ARG A 106 20.73 4.15 2.48
CA ARG A 106 21.18 5.30 3.29
C ARG A 106 20.20 5.63 4.41
N LYS A 107 18.89 5.67 4.12
CA LYS A 107 17.86 5.90 5.13
C LYS A 107 17.85 4.81 6.22
N ARG A 108 18.08 3.55 5.86
CA ARG A 108 18.20 2.45 6.83
C ARG A 108 19.44 2.62 7.72
N MET A 109 20.59 2.91 7.13
CA MET A 109 21.84 3.20 7.86
C MET A 109 21.67 4.38 8.83
N GLU A 110 20.99 5.45 8.43
CA GLU A 110 20.71 6.60 9.29
C GLU A 110 19.79 6.24 10.48
N ARG A 111 18.79 5.36 10.27
CA ARG A 111 17.90 4.89 11.34
C ARG A 111 18.59 3.96 12.33
N GLU A 112 19.51 3.13 11.85
CA GLU A 112 20.23 2.11 12.63
C GLU A 112 21.48 2.66 13.35
N GLY A 113 21.86 3.92 13.09
CA GLY A 113 22.82 4.65 13.91
C GLY A 113 24.30 4.42 13.59
N GLY A 114 24.67 3.97 12.38
CA GLY A 114 26.07 3.85 11.98
C GLY A 114 26.34 2.84 10.88
N GLU A 115 27.63 2.64 10.57
CA GLU A 115 28.12 1.63 9.61
C GLU A 115 27.69 0.23 10.06
N GLY A 116 26.60 -0.25 9.45
CA GLY A 116 26.16 -1.63 9.58
C GLY A 116 27.20 -2.62 9.04
N GLU A 117 27.00 -3.88 9.36
CA GLU A 117 27.86 -4.98 8.91
C GLU A 117 27.96 -5.01 7.38
N VAL A 118 29.15 -5.33 6.85
CA VAL A 118 29.39 -5.33 5.39
C VAL A 118 28.40 -6.31 4.73
N PRO A 119 27.59 -5.85 3.75
CA PRO A 119 26.60 -6.72 3.12
C PRO A 119 27.26 -7.96 2.52
N VAL A 120 26.78 -9.14 2.92
CA VAL A 120 27.21 -10.40 2.32
C VAL A 120 26.71 -10.44 0.88
N PRO A 121 27.59 -10.63 -0.11
CA PRO A 121 27.16 -10.59 -1.50
C PRO A 121 26.25 -11.79 -1.80
N PRO A 122 25.18 -11.62 -2.58
CA PRO A 122 24.14 -12.65 -2.73
C PRO A 122 24.66 -13.94 -3.39
N HIS A 123 25.75 -13.88 -4.15
CA HIS A 123 26.35 -15.06 -4.80
C HIS A 123 27.10 -15.98 -3.83
N THR A 124 27.38 -15.55 -2.61
CA THR A 124 27.97 -16.42 -1.57
C THR A 124 26.91 -17.04 -0.67
N LEU A 125 25.63 -16.66 -0.82
CA LEU A 125 24.52 -17.20 -0.03
C LEU A 125 24.01 -18.52 -0.64
N PRO A 126 23.59 -19.48 0.19
CA PRO A 126 22.99 -20.71 -0.30
C PRO A 126 21.61 -20.42 -0.95
N PRO A 127 21.18 -21.22 -1.94
CA PRO A 127 19.94 -20.98 -2.67
C PRO A 127 18.69 -20.93 -1.78
N SER A 128 18.65 -21.74 -0.72
CA SER A 128 17.54 -21.75 0.25
C SER A 128 17.36 -20.42 0.95
N THR A 129 18.46 -19.76 1.33
CA THR A 129 18.43 -18.44 1.98
C THR A 129 17.93 -17.37 1.01
N LEU A 130 18.36 -17.40 -0.25
CA LEU A 130 17.87 -16.45 -1.27
C LEU A 130 16.38 -16.63 -1.53
N HIS A 131 15.93 -17.89 -1.64
CA HIS A 131 14.52 -18.20 -1.85
C HIS A 131 13.66 -17.72 -0.67
N LEU A 132 14.07 -18.04 0.56
CA LEU A 132 13.35 -17.59 1.75
C LEU A 132 13.36 -16.06 1.88
N ALA A 133 14.50 -15.41 1.65
CA ALA A 133 14.60 -13.95 1.74
C ALA A 133 13.65 -13.24 0.75
N HIS A 134 13.44 -13.82 -0.43
CA HIS A 134 12.47 -13.30 -1.40
C HIS A 134 11.01 -13.60 -1.01
N LEU A 135 10.75 -14.70 -0.33
CA LEU A 135 9.40 -15.07 0.13
C LEU A 135 8.97 -14.35 1.40
N MET A 136 9.91 -14.02 2.29
CA MET A 136 9.63 -13.36 3.58
C MET A 136 8.73 -12.13 3.47
N PRO A 137 8.99 -11.11 2.61
CA PRO A 137 8.12 -9.93 2.56
C PRO A 137 6.68 -10.26 2.16
N PHE A 138 6.49 -11.24 1.26
CA PHE A 138 5.16 -11.71 0.87
C PHE A 138 4.47 -12.47 2.01
N LEU A 139 5.20 -13.34 2.70
CA LEU A 139 4.68 -14.07 3.84
C LEU A 139 4.31 -13.11 4.99
N GLU A 140 5.15 -12.12 5.28
CA GLU A 140 4.90 -11.09 6.30
C GLU A 140 3.62 -10.30 6.00
N GLU A 141 3.45 -9.83 4.76
CA GLU A 141 2.23 -9.15 4.31
C GLU A 141 1.00 -10.03 4.52
N HIS A 142 1.05 -11.28 4.08
CA HIS A 142 -0.06 -12.21 4.23
C HIS A 142 -0.36 -12.58 5.67
N THR A 143 0.66 -12.73 6.53
CA THR A 143 0.46 -12.95 7.96
C THR A 143 -0.23 -11.77 8.62
N ALA A 144 0.18 -10.53 8.30
CA ALA A 144 -0.45 -9.33 8.86
C ALA A 144 -1.93 -9.21 8.44
N ILE A 145 -2.26 -9.56 7.19
CA ILE A 145 -3.65 -9.59 6.70
C ILE A 145 -4.46 -10.63 7.47
N LEU A 146 -3.94 -11.86 7.61
CA LEU A 146 -4.64 -12.94 8.30
C LEU A 146 -4.84 -12.66 9.79
N ASP A 147 -3.84 -12.07 10.45
CA ASP A 147 -3.93 -11.68 11.85
C ASP A 147 -5.00 -10.61 12.07
N THR A 148 -5.10 -9.66 11.14
CA THR A 148 -6.15 -8.63 11.16
C THR A 148 -7.54 -9.26 11.00
N GLN A 149 -7.71 -10.15 10.03
CA GLN A 149 -8.99 -10.87 9.81
C GLN A 149 -9.37 -11.75 11.00
N LEU A 150 -8.38 -12.41 11.61
CA LEU A 150 -8.57 -13.23 12.80
C LEU A 150 -9.03 -12.38 13.98
N ALA A 151 -8.38 -11.23 14.22
CA ALA A 151 -8.74 -10.30 15.28
C ALA A 151 -10.16 -9.72 15.09
N GLU A 152 -10.52 -9.35 13.87
CA GLU A 152 -11.88 -8.89 13.55
C GLU A 152 -12.93 -9.99 13.81
N THR A 153 -12.65 -11.22 13.38
CA THR A 153 -13.56 -12.36 13.56
C THR A 153 -13.71 -12.72 15.03
N GLN A 154 -12.62 -12.70 15.80
CA GLN A 154 -12.65 -12.96 17.25
C GLN A 154 -13.44 -11.89 17.99
N THR A 155 -13.33 -10.62 17.58
CA THR A 155 -14.11 -9.51 18.16
C THR A 155 -15.60 -9.72 17.90
N LYS A 156 -15.99 -9.97 16.65
CA LYS A 156 -17.40 -10.24 16.27
C LYS A 156 -17.97 -11.45 17.00
N ASN A 157 -17.20 -12.53 17.12
CA ASN A 157 -17.64 -13.73 17.84
C ASN A 157 -17.87 -13.46 19.33
N ARG A 158 -17.04 -12.61 19.95
CA ARG A 158 -17.21 -12.21 21.34
C ARG A 158 -18.47 -11.39 21.52
N GLU A 159 -18.70 -10.40 20.65
CA GLU A 159 -19.92 -9.58 20.68
C GLU A 159 -21.19 -10.42 20.52
N LEU A 160 -21.20 -11.35 19.56
CA LEU A 160 -22.33 -12.27 19.36
C LEU A 160 -22.54 -13.20 20.55
N ALA A 161 -21.46 -13.69 21.17
CA ALA A 161 -21.56 -14.53 22.36
C ALA A 161 -22.16 -13.76 23.55
N ASP A 162 -21.73 -12.52 23.74
CA ASP A 162 -22.26 -11.63 24.79
C ASP A 162 -23.74 -11.32 24.54
N GLU A 163 -24.14 -11.07 23.29
CA GLU A 163 -25.53 -10.86 22.90
C GLU A 163 -26.39 -12.10 23.19
N VAL A 164 -25.93 -13.30 22.80
CA VAL A 164 -26.65 -14.56 23.07
C VAL A 164 -26.81 -14.80 24.57
N ILE A 165 -25.78 -14.51 25.38
CA ILE A 165 -25.86 -14.63 26.84
C ILE A 165 -26.87 -13.61 27.41
N GLY A 166 -26.87 -12.38 26.89
CA GLY A 166 -27.85 -11.36 27.25
C GLY A 166 -29.28 -11.79 26.95
N GLN A 167 -29.53 -12.23 25.72
CA GLN A 167 -30.84 -12.73 25.27
C GLN A 167 -31.30 -13.94 26.11
N ARG A 168 -30.41 -14.87 26.47
CA ARG A 168 -30.75 -16.01 27.34
C ARG A 168 -31.20 -15.56 28.73
N LYS A 169 -30.53 -14.57 29.32
CA LYS A 169 -30.92 -14.01 30.63
C LYS A 169 -32.26 -13.29 30.56
N GLU A 170 -32.53 -12.59 29.46
CA GLU A 170 -33.82 -11.93 29.23
C GLU A 170 -34.96 -12.96 29.05
N ILE A 171 -34.73 -14.04 28.30
CA ILE A 171 -35.69 -15.13 28.18
C ILE A 171 -35.97 -15.76 29.55
N GLU A 172 -34.95 -16.01 30.36
CA GLU A 172 -35.13 -16.53 31.72
C GLU A 172 -35.95 -15.59 32.61
N SER A 173 -35.75 -14.27 32.50
CA SER A 173 -36.50 -13.31 33.31
C SER A 173 -37.97 -13.22 32.85
N LEU A 174 -38.22 -13.24 31.54
CA LEU A 174 -39.56 -13.28 30.97
C LEU A 174 -40.32 -14.55 31.36
N LEU A 175 -39.66 -15.71 31.33
CA LEU A 175 -40.26 -16.98 31.76
C LEU A 175 -40.63 -16.95 33.25
N ARG A 176 -39.74 -16.45 34.12
CA ARG A 176 -40.07 -16.28 35.55
C ARG A 176 -41.23 -15.31 35.78
N GLY A 177 -41.29 -14.23 34.99
CA GLY A 177 -42.41 -13.28 35.02
C GLY A 177 -43.73 -13.95 34.64
N LEU A 178 -43.74 -14.74 33.55
CA LEU A 178 -44.91 -15.51 33.12
C LEU A 178 -45.33 -16.54 34.17
N GLU A 179 -44.40 -17.28 34.76
CA GLU A 179 -44.69 -18.22 35.85
C GLU A 179 -45.32 -17.53 37.06
N SER A 180 -44.89 -16.31 37.40
CA SER A 180 -45.51 -15.52 38.46
C SER A 180 -46.94 -15.15 38.12
N VAL A 181 -47.18 -14.63 36.91
CA VAL A 181 -48.53 -14.25 36.44
C VAL A 181 -49.47 -15.45 36.41
N ILE A 182 -48.98 -16.63 36.00
CA ILE A 182 -49.75 -17.89 36.03
C ILE A 182 -50.14 -18.24 37.47
N ARG A 183 -49.21 -18.17 38.43
CA ARG A 183 -49.52 -18.42 39.85
C ARG A 183 -50.52 -17.42 40.41
N ASP A 184 -50.41 -16.15 40.04
CA ASP A 184 -51.34 -15.11 40.48
C ASP A 184 -52.76 -15.35 39.93
N LEU A 185 -52.87 -15.79 38.68
CA LEU A 185 -54.14 -16.21 38.06
C LEU A 185 -54.73 -17.46 38.71
N GLU A 186 -53.91 -18.48 38.96
CA GLU A 186 -54.33 -19.71 39.66
C GLU A 186 -54.83 -19.39 41.07
N THR A 187 -54.13 -18.52 41.80
CA THR A 187 -54.54 -18.08 43.14
C THR A 187 -55.84 -17.29 43.09
N SER A 188 -55.99 -16.39 42.11
CA SER A 188 -57.21 -15.60 41.91
C SER A 188 -58.41 -16.48 41.54
N ALA A 189 -58.21 -17.48 40.67
CA ALA A 189 -59.23 -18.46 40.31
C ALA A 189 -59.64 -19.34 41.49
N GLN A 190 -58.68 -19.75 42.34
CA GLN A 190 -58.97 -20.49 43.58
C GLN A 190 -59.78 -19.64 44.57
N LEU A 191 -59.45 -18.36 44.73
CA LEU A 191 -60.20 -17.44 45.59
C LEU A 191 -61.63 -17.24 45.09
N MET A 192 -61.82 -17.00 43.78
CA MET A 192 -63.15 -16.89 43.19
C MET A 192 -63.96 -18.18 43.34
N GLY A 193 -63.37 -19.34 43.09
CA GLY A 193 -64.03 -20.63 43.29
C GLY A 193 -64.39 -20.91 44.75
N ALA A 194 -63.54 -20.47 45.70
CA ALA A 194 -63.84 -20.58 47.13
C ALA A 194 -64.97 -19.63 47.56
N GLU A 195 -65.02 -18.42 46.99
CA GLU A 195 -66.07 -17.43 47.27
C GLU A 195 -67.43 -17.85 46.67
N GLU A 196 -67.45 -18.42 45.45
CA GLU A 196 -68.66 -19.02 44.86
C GLU A 196 -69.16 -20.22 45.69
N VAL A 197 -68.27 -21.10 46.16
CA VAL A 197 -68.64 -22.24 47.02
C VAL A 197 -69.14 -21.78 48.39
N GLN A 198 -68.56 -20.71 48.96
CA GLN A 198 -69.04 -20.11 50.21
C GLN A 198 -70.37 -19.38 50.03
N GLY A 199 -70.59 -18.69 48.90
CA GLY A 199 -71.86 -18.05 48.55
C GLY A 199 -72.98 -19.06 48.35
N LEU A 200 -72.73 -20.14 47.61
CA LEU A 200 -73.67 -21.27 47.46
C LEU A 200 -73.95 -21.95 48.81
N GLY A 201 -72.92 -22.11 49.66
CA GLY A 201 -73.08 -22.64 51.02
C GLY A 201 -73.91 -21.75 51.94
N ALA A 202 -73.88 -20.42 51.74
CA ALA A 202 -74.70 -19.46 52.46
C ALA A 202 -76.15 -19.46 51.97
N GLU A 203 -76.38 -19.45 50.65
CA GLU A 203 -77.74 -19.56 50.07
C GLU A 203 -78.42 -20.88 50.46
N VAL A 204 -77.71 -22.01 50.43
CA VAL A 204 -78.26 -23.31 50.85
C VAL A 204 -78.66 -23.27 52.33
N ARG A 205 -77.87 -22.63 53.18
CA ARG A 205 -78.15 -22.51 54.63
C ARG A 205 -79.31 -21.55 54.91
N GLU A 206 -79.51 -20.53 54.07
CA GLU A 206 -80.64 -19.60 54.15
C GLU A 206 -81.95 -20.25 53.70
N ILE A 207 -81.91 -21.06 52.62
CA ILE A 207 -83.04 -21.89 52.17
C ILE A 207 -83.43 -22.92 53.24
N GLU A 208 -82.44 -23.58 53.85
CA GLU A 208 -82.68 -24.58 54.90
C GLU A 208 -83.20 -23.97 56.22
N GLY A 209 -82.83 -22.72 56.52
CA GLY A 209 -83.39 -21.94 57.62
C GLY A 209 -84.81 -21.41 57.35
N GLY A 210 -85.13 -21.06 56.11
CA GLY A 210 -86.46 -20.63 55.67
C GLY A 210 -87.51 -21.75 55.69
N MET A 211 -87.10 -23.01 55.53
CA MET A 211 -87.97 -24.19 55.63
C MET A 211 -88.36 -24.59 57.06
N LYS A 212 -87.82 -23.92 58.10
CA LYS A 212 -88.08 -24.23 59.52
C LYS A 212 -89.13 -23.35 60.22
N LYS A 213 -90.03 -22.68 59.48
CA LYS A 213 -91.18 -21.96 60.05
C LYS A 213 -92.51 -22.65 59.70
#